data_AF-A0A091U6X9-F1
#
_entry.id   AF-A0A091U6X9-F1
#
_cell.length_a   1.000
_cell.length_b   1.000
_cell.length_c   1.000
_cell.angle_alpha   90.00
_cell.angle_beta   90.00
_cell.angle_gamma   90.00
#
_symmetry.space_group_name_H-M   'P 1'
#
loop_
_entity.id
_entity.type
_entity.pdbx_description
1 polymer ?
#
loop_
_entity_poly.entity_id
_entity_poly.type
_entity_poly.pdbx_seq_one_letter_code
_entity_poly.pdbx_strand_id
1 'polypeptide(L)' 'GLRAAVQLVESGGGLAKPDGALTLVCKVSGVTLSSSQMYWLRQAPGKTFEWVATIYSDGSSTSYASAVQGRFTL' A
#
# COMPACT_ATOMS: atom_id res chain seq x y z
N GLY A 1 12.92 -10.16 25.73
CA GLY A 1 12.38 -8.83 25.42
C GLY A 1 11.03 -9.01 24.75
N LEU A 2 10.03 -8.22 25.15
CA LEU A 2 8.68 -8.29 24.57
C LEU A 2 8.73 -7.71 23.14
N ARG A 3 8.58 -8.55 22.11
CA ARG A 3 8.36 -8.04 20.75
C ARG A 3 6.90 -7.62 20.66
N ALA A 4 6.63 -6.36 20.36
CA ALA A 4 5.27 -5.93 20.02
C ALA A 4 4.81 -6.70 18.76
N ALA A 5 3.56 -7.14 18.74
CA ALA A 5 2.98 -7.73 17.53
C ALA A 5 2.94 -6.67 16.42
N VAL A 6 3.34 -7.06 15.21
CA VAL A 6 3.24 -6.18 14.04
C VAL A 6 1.79 -6.10 13.60
N GLN A 7 1.29 -4.89 13.36
CA GLN A 7 -0.07 -4.65 12.89
C GLN A 7 -0.09 -3.63 11.76
N LEU A 8 -0.90 -3.90 10.75
CA LEU A 8 -1.23 -3.00 9.65
C LEU A 8 -2.72 -2.69 9.70
N VAL A 9 -3.08 -1.40 9.72
CA VAL A 9 -4.48 -0.94 9.74
C VAL A 9 -4.74 -0.09 8.51
N GLU A 10 -5.60 -0.59 7.63
CA GLU A 10 -5.94 0.03 6.35
C GLU A 10 -7.24 0.84 6.45
N SER A 11 -7.32 1.96 5.74
CA SER A 11 -8.50 2.84 5.68
C SER A 11 -8.51 3.67 4.39
N GLY A 12 -9.61 4.40 4.13
CA GLY A 12 -9.73 5.29 2.98
C GLY A 12 -10.25 4.64 1.68
N GLY A 13 -10.58 3.35 1.73
CA GLY A 13 -11.31 2.68 0.64
C GLY A 13 -12.78 3.12 0.57
N GLY A 14 -13.44 2.83 -0.55
CA GLY A 14 -14.85 3.16 -0.76
C GLY A 14 -15.23 3.24 -2.23
N LEU A 15 -16.43 3.77 -2.49
CA LEU A 15 -16.88 4.09 -3.84
C LEU A 15 -16.40 5.49 -4.24
N ALA A 16 -15.83 5.61 -5.42
CA ALA A 16 -15.50 6.88 -6.04
C ALA A 16 -16.14 6.98 -7.43
N LYS A 17 -16.33 8.21 -7.89
CA LYS A 17 -16.69 8.48 -9.29
C LYS A 17 -15.55 8.01 -10.22
N PRO A 18 -15.81 7.70 -11.49
CA PRO A 18 -14.78 7.23 -12.44
C PRO A 18 -13.55 8.15 -12.54
N ASP A 19 -13.75 9.47 -12.48
CA ASP A 19 -12.68 10.48 -12.51
C ASP A 19 -12.32 11.02 -11.12
N GLY A 20 -12.84 10.38 -10.07
CA GLY A 20 -12.51 10.70 -8.68
C GLY A 20 -11.21 10.06 -8.24
N ALA A 21 -10.67 10.53 -7.12
CA ALA A 21 -9.53 9.93 -6.46
C ALA A 21 -9.95 9.33 -5.11
N LEU A 22 -9.27 8.25 -4.71
CA LEU A 22 -9.31 7.72 -3.35
C LEU A 22 -7.90 7.80 -2.77
N THR A 23 -7.83 8.09 -1.47
CA THR A 23 -6.58 8.02 -0.72
C THR A 23 -6.68 6.86 0.25
N LEU A 24 -5.89 5.82 0.00
CA LEU A 24 -5.75 4.71 0.92
C LEU A 24 -4.67 5.06 1.97
N VAL A 25 -4.91 4.66 3.21
CA VAL A 25 -3.98 4.90 4.32
C VAL A 25 -3.71 3.58 5.04
N CYS A 26 -2.44 3.22 5.18
CA CYS A 26 -1.99 2.08 5.98
C CYS A 26 -1.18 2.59 7.19
N LYS A 27 -1.70 2.35 8.41
CA LYS A 27 -0.99 2.65 9.65
C LYS A 27 -0.26 1.41 10.14
N VAL A 28 1.03 1.55 10.42
CA VAL A 28 1.89 0.45 10.87
C VAL A 28 2.28 0.65 12.33
N SER A 29 2.18 -0.42 13.12
CA SER A 29 2.66 -0.47 14.50
C SER A 29 3.45 -1.76 14.76
N GLY A 30 4.32 -1.73 15.77
CA GLY A 30 5.17 -2.87 16.14
C GLY A 30 6.44 -3.03 15.29
N VAL A 31 6.63 -2.22 14.24
CA VAL A 31 7.84 -2.17 13.42
C VAL A 31 8.08 -0.73 12.91
N THR A 32 9.33 -0.39 12.63
CA THR A 32 9.69 0.87 11.97
C THR A 32 9.64 0.70 10.46
N LEU A 33 8.87 1.55 9.76
CA LEU A 33 8.79 1.55 8.30
C LEU A 33 10.16 1.70 7.63
N SER A 34 11.09 2.43 8.24
CA SER A 34 12.48 2.56 7.75
C SER A 34 13.27 1.25 7.69
N SER A 35 12.74 0.18 8.27
CA SER A 35 13.33 -1.16 8.30
C SER A 35 12.53 -2.19 7.49
N SER A 36 11.47 -1.79 6.79
CA SER A 36 10.58 -2.72 6.07
C SER A 36 10.00 -2.09 4.81
N GLN A 37 10.06 -2.82 3.69
CA GLN A 37 9.41 -2.38 2.45
C GLN A 37 7.88 -2.51 2.59
N MET A 38 7.14 -1.56 2.04
CA MET A 38 5.67 -1.62 2.02
C MET A 38 5.20 -1.93 0.61
N TYR A 39 4.41 -3.01 0.50
CA TYR A 39 3.80 -3.44 -0.76
C TYR A 39 2.31 -3.13 -0.73
N TRP A 40 1.83 -2.52 -1.82
CA TRP A 40 0.42 -2.36 -2.09
C TRP A 40 -0.03 -3.43 -3.08
N LEU A 41 -1.10 -4.12 -2.72
CA LEU A 41 -1.71 -5.20 -3.49
C LEU A 41 -3.17 -4.85 -3.77
N ARG A 42 -3.72 -5.33 -4.88
CA ARG A 42 -5.16 -5.30 -5.16
C ARG A 42 -5.66 -6.70 -5.50
N GLN A 43 -6.94 -6.93 -5.22
CA GLN A 43 -7.61 -8.16 -5.62
C GLN A 43 -9.00 -7.81 -6.15
N ALA A 44 -9.26 -8.15 -7.40
CA ALA A 44 -10.61 -8.07 -7.96
C ALA A 44 -11.41 -9.32 -7.56
N PRO A 45 -12.75 -9.23 -7.46
CA PRO A 45 -13.59 -10.41 -7.20
C PRO A 45 -13.28 -11.54 -8.18
N GLY A 46 -12.96 -12.74 -7.64
CA GLY A 46 -12.62 -13.92 -8.44
C GLY A 46 -11.20 -13.94 -9.04
N LYS A 47 -10.33 -12.98 -8.71
CA LYS A 47 -8.93 -12.94 -9.17
C LYS A 47 -7.93 -13.19 -8.04
N THR A 48 -6.69 -13.51 -8.41
CA THR A 48 -5.55 -13.56 -7.50
C THR A 48 -5.12 -12.16 -7.07
N PHE A 49 -4.31 -12.09 -6.01
CA PHE A 49 -3.65 -10.84 -5.65
C PHE A 49 -2.72 -10.36 -6.76
N GLU A 50 -2.82 -9.08 -7.08
CA GLU A 50 -1.96 -8.38 -8.02
C GLU A 50 -1.17 -7.31 -7.25
N TRP A 51 0.15 -7.31 -7.45
CA TRP A 51 0.98 -6.21 -6.96
C TRP A 51 0.72 -4.93 -7.76
N VAL A 52 0.61 -3.79 -7.07
CA VAL A 52 0.35 -2.48 -7.72
C VAL A 52 1.44 -1.45 -7.47
N ALA A 53 2.04 -1.42 -6.28
CA ALA A 53 3.12 -0.48 -5.97
C ALA A 53 3.96 -0.93 -4.77
N THR A 54 5.20 -0.45 -4.69
CA THR A 54 6.09 -0.64 -3.55
C THR A 54 6.77 0.68 -3.20
N ILE A 55 6.89 0.96 -1.91
CA ILE A 55 7.81 1.98 -1.39
C ILE A 55 8.92 1.28 -0.59
N TYR A 56 10.17 1.61 -0.92
CA TYR A 56 11.34 1.07 -0.24
C TYR A 56 11.42 1.61 1.19
N SER A 57 12.03 0.84 2.08
CA SER A 57 12.04 1.16 3.51
C SER A 57 12.66 2.53 3.81
N ASP A 58 13.71 2.91 3.08
CA ASP A 58 14.36 4.21 3.21
C ASP A 58 13.59 5.38 2.55
N GLY A 59 12.46 5.11 1.90
CA GLY A 59 11.65 6.09 1.18
C GLY A 59 12.32 6.65 -0.08
N SER A 60 13.47 6.12 -0.49
CA SER A 60 14.27 6.66 -1.60
C SER A 60 13.65 6.40 -2.97
N SER A 61 12.84 5.36 -3.08
CA SER A 61 12.29 4.89 -4.34
C SER A 61 10.89 4.33 -4.17
N THR A 62 10.10 4.50 -5.23
CA THR A 62 8.79 3.89 -5.39
C THR A 62 8.75 3.18 -6.73
N SER A 63 8.17 1.98 -6.76
CA SER A 63 7.91 1.25 -7.99
C SER A 63 6.41 1.05 -8.17
N TYR A 64 5.94 1.16 -9.40
CA TYR A 64 4.52 1.02 -9.74
C TYR A 64 4.36 -0.05 -10.82
N ALA A 65 3.28 -0.82 -10.75
CA ALA A 65 2.88 -1.68 -11.85
C ALA A 65 2.49 -0.81 -13.06
N SER A 66 2.80 -1.28 -14.27
CA SER A 66 2.50 -0.54 -15.51
C SER A 66 1.03 -0.14 -15.62
N ALA A 67 0.13 -0.95 -15.04
CA ALA A 67 -1.30 -0.66 -15.03
C ALA A 67 -1.68 0.58 -14.20
N VAL A 68 -0.85 1.05 -13.25
CA VAL A 68 -1.19 2.20 -12.37
C VAL A 68 -0.19 3.35 -12.48
N GLN A 69 0.84 3.20 -13.31
CA GLN A 69 1.85 4.22 -13.54
C GLN A 69 1.21 5.53 -14.05
N GLY A 70 1.60 6.66 -13.45
CA GLY A 70 1.05 7.98 -13.74
C GLY A 70 -0.35 8.24 -13.15
N ARG A 71 -0.97 7.27 -12.47
CA ARG A 71 -2.28 7.42 -11.82
C ARG A 71 -2.22 7.32 -10.31
N PHE A 72 -1.28 6.54 -9.78
CA PHE A 72 -1.08 6.34 -8.35
C PHE A 72 0.14 7.12 -7.85
N THR A 73 0.13 7.46 -6.57
CA THR A 73 1.26 8.07 -5.87
C THR A 73 1.33 7.47 -4.47
N LEU A 74 2.51 6.99 -4.09
CA LEU A 74 2.84 6.52 -2.74
C LEU A 74 3.62 7.58 -1.97
#